data_AF-A0A948AXC9-F1
#
_entry.id   AF-A0A948AXC9-F1
#
_cell.length_a   1.000
_cell.length_b   1.000
_cell.length_c   1.000
_cell.angle_alpha   90.00
_cell.angle_beta   90.00
_cell.angle_gamma   90.00
#
_symmetry.space_group_name_H-M   'P 1'
#
loop_
_entity.id
_entity.type
_entity.pdbx_description
1 polymer ?
#
loop_
_entity_poly.entity_id
_entity_poly.type
_entity_poly.pdbx_seq_one_letter_code
_entity_poly.pdbx_strand_id
1 'polypeptide(L)'
;MADPAVATKNDKTTLSVPADIMERFGELVELIKGSKSMDDGERQYWVDVLPIMSEDQIENLRSILDNEKKQLTEAAAAYSEGMQKNVKNIAVEFNEEAYREKKRARLEAERMAEEQESANEAATLEEIEKL
;
A
#
# COMPACT_ATOMS: atom_id res chain seq x y z
N MET A 1 -39.16 30.47 16.86
CA MET A 1 -38.52 29.17 17.17
C MET A 1 -37.07 29.31 16.75
N ALA A 2 -36.14 29.10 17.68
CA ALA A 2 -34.73 29.37 17.49
C ALA A 2 -34.07 28.21 16.76
N ASP A 3 -33.47 28.48 15.60
CA ASP A 3 -32.47 27.61 14.99
C ASP A 3 -31.10 28.11 15.46
N PRO A 4 -30.38 27.39 16.35
CA PRO A 4 -29.00 27.72 16.61
C PRO A 4 -28.15 27.27 15.43
N ALA A 5 -27.54 28.25 14.77
CA ALA A 5 -26.53 28.07 13.75
C ALA A 5 -25.50 27.01 14.18
N VAL A 6 -25.38 25.97 13.37
CA VAL A 6 -24.29 25.00 13.41
C VAL A 6 -22.98 25.77 13.29
N ALA A 7 -22.23 25.82 14.39
CA ALA A 7 -20.88 26.36 14.40
C ALA A 7 -19.98 25.50 13.52
N THR A 8 -19.61 26.04 12.36
CA THR A 8 -18.56 25.54 11.48
C THR A 8 -17.23 25.58 12.21
N LYS A 9 -16.74 24.42 12.70
CA LYS A 9 -15.36 24.26 13.17
C LYS A 9 -14.45 24.12 11.96
N ASN A 10 -13.81 25.22 11.57
CA ASN A 10 -12.63 25.22 10.71
C ASN A 10 -11.41 25.59 11.55
N ASP A 11 -10.27 25.05 11.11
CA ASP A 11 -8.90 25.52 11.34
C ASP A 11 -8.13 25.01 12.58
N LYS A 12 -7.37 23.92 12.33
CA LYS A 12 -6.01 23.66 12.84
C LYS A 12 -5.75 24.12 14.28
N THR A 13 -6.19 23.31 15.24
CA THR A 13 -5.76 23.49 16.63
C THR A 13 -4.27 23.15 16.70
N THR A 14 -3.44 24.19 16.73
CA THR A 14 -2.00 24.04 16.91
C THR A 14 -1.78 23.59 18.34
N LEU A 15 -1.43 22.32 18.54
CA LEU A 15 -1.19 21.74 19.86
C LEU A 15 -0.23 22.64 20.66
N SER A 16 -0.71 23.20 21.76
CA SER A 16 0.05 24.10 22.62
C SER A 16 0.73 23.29 23.71
N VAL A 17 2.01 23.00 23.54
CA VAL A 17 2.80 22.21 24.49
C VAL A 17 3.76 23.14 25.24
N PRO A 18 3.61 23.27 26.57
CA PRO A 18 4.58 24.00 27.39
C PRO A 18 5.98 23.37 27.31
N ALA A 19 7.03 24.19 27.36
CA ALA A 19 8.42 23.72 27.27
C ALA A 19 8.77 22.68 28.34
N ASP A 20 8.26 22.86 29.57
CA ASP A 20 8.49 21.96 30.69
C ASP A 20 7.87 20.56 30.46
N ILE A 21 6.74 20.50 29.76
CA ILE A 21 6.08 19.24 29.39
C ILE A 21 6.84 18.56 28.25
N MET A 22 7.34 19.34 27.28
CA MET A 22 8.17 18.81 26.20
C MET A 22 9.49 18.23 26.71
N GLU A 23 10.10 18.85 27.72
CA GLU A 23 11.36 18.38 28.32
C GLU A 23 11.16 17.08 29.10
N ARG A 24 10.05 16.94 29.83
CA ARG A 24 9.78 15.78 30.68
C ARG A 24 9.09 14.62 29.96
N PHE A 25 8.23 14.93 28.99
CA PHE A 25 7.32 13.97 28.35
C PHE A 25 7.37 14.03 26.83
N GLY A 26 8.43 14.58 26.22
CA GLY A 26 8.50 14.79 24.77
C GLY A 26 8.20 13.55 23.92
N GLU A 27 8.68 12.38 24.36
CA GLU A 27 8.37 11.11 23.67
C GLU A 27 6.86 10.78 23.69
N LEU A 28 6.20 10.98 24.83
CA LEU A 28 4.78 10.73 24.99
C LEU A 28 3.93 11.78 24.24
N VAL A 29 4.37 13.03 24.21
CA VAL A 29 3.75 14.10 23.40
C VAL A 29 3.80 13.76 21.91
N GLU A 30 4.91 13.21 21.42
CA GLU A 30 5.01 12.75 20.03
C GLU A 30 4.09 11.54 19.75
N LEU A 31 3.94 10.62 20.71
CA LEU A 31 2.95 9.54 20.61
C LEU A 31 1.50 10.08 20.58
N ILE A 32 1.18 11.04 21.44
CA ILE A 32 -0.14 11.71 21.47
C ILE A 32 -0.38 12.45 20.15
N LYS A 33 0.62 13.12 19.56
CA LYS A 33 0.53 13.76 18.23
C LYS A 33 0.41 12.77 17.07
N GLY A 34 0.92 11.55 17.24
CA GLY A 34 0.88 10.49 16.24
C GLY A 34 -0.38 9.61 16.32
N SER A 35 -1.07 9.57 17.46
CA SER A 35 -2.27 8.75 17.66
C SER A 35 -3.36 9.12 16.66
N LYS A 36 -4.01 8.12 16.07
CA LYS A 36 -5.19 8.34 15.20
C LYS A 36 -6.49 8.25 15.99
N SER A 37 -6.44 7.76 17.23
CA SER A 37 -7.60 7.66 18.11
C SER A 37 -7.98 8.99 18.79
N MET A 38 -7.17 10.05 18.65
CA MET A 38 -7.39 11.33 19.34
C MET A 38 -7.63 12.47 18.36
N ASP A 39 -8.62 13.32 18.64
CA ASP A 39 -8.77 14.61 17.98
C ASP A 39 -7.86 15.69 18.59
N ASP A 40 -7.76 16.85 17.94
CA ASP A 40 -6.87 17.92 18.41
C ASP A 40 -7.21 18.44 19.82
N GLY A 41 -8.50 18.43 20.20
CA GLY A 41 -8.95 18.84 21.53
C GLY A 41 -8.59 17.81 22.60
N GLU A 42 -8.73 16.53 22.27
CA GLU A 42 -8.32 15.42 23.13
C GLU A 42 -6.81 15.40 23.32
N ARG A 43 -6.03 15.66 22.26
CA ARG A 43 -4.57 15.78 22.37
C ARG A 43 -4.17 16.89 23.33
N GLN A 44 -4.82 18.06 23.24
CA GLN A 44 -4.55 19.17 24.15
C GLN A 44 -4.93 18.80 25.58
N TYR A 45 -6.10 18.18 25.78
CA TYR A 45 -6.53 17.68 27.09
C TYR A 45 -5.51 16.72 27.70
N TRP A 46 -4.99 15.77 26.92
CA TRP A 46 -3.95 14.87 27.42
C TRP A 46 -2.69 15.60 27.82
N VAL A 47 -2.20 16.55 27.01
CA VAL A 47 -1.03 17.38 27.33
C VAL A 47 -1.23 18.18 28.62
N ASP A 48 -2.42 18.73 28.83
CA ASP A 48 -2.75 19.51 30.03
C ASP A 48 -2.85 18.63 31.28
N VAL A 49 -3.24 17.37 31.13
CA VAL A 49 -3.41 16.40 32.23
C VAL A 49 -2.10 15.65 32.55
N LEU A 50 -1.17 15.50 31.60
CA LEU A 50 0.15 14.86 31.80
C LEU A 50 0.84 15.24 33.13
N PRO A 51 0.96 16.52 33.53
CA PRO A 51 1.64 16.88 34.78
C PRO A 51 0.90 16.46 36.06
N ILE A 52 -0.39 16.10 35.97
CA ILE A 52 -1.24 15.72 37.09
C ILE A 52 -1.35 14.19 37.22
N MET A 53 -0.96 13.44 36.18
CA MET A 53 -1.02 11.97 36.18
C MET A 53 0.06 11.35 37.06
N SER A 54 -0.26 10.20 37.67
CA SER A 54 0.75 9.37 38.33
C SER A 54 1.64 8.64 37.33
N GLU A 55 2.80 8.17 37.77
CA GLU A 55 3.73 7.39 36.94
C GLU A 55 3.05 6.15 36.33
N ASP A 56 2.25 5.43 37.10
CA ASP A 56 1.48 4.27 36.62
C ASP A 56 0.47 4.65 35.52
N GLN A 57 -0.18 5.82 35.62
CA GLN A 57 -1.11 6.30 34.60
C GLN A 57 -0.38 6.70 33.33
N ILE A 58 0.81 7.30 33.47
CA ILE A 58 1.69 7.66 32.36
C ILE A 58 2.17 6.39 31.63
N GLU A 59 2.60 5.36 32.36
CA GLU A 59 3.00 4.08 31.76
C GLU A 59 1.85 3.39 31.04
N ASN A 60 0.65 3.37 31.63
CA ASN A 60 -0.53 2.80 30.99
C ASN A 60 -0.89 3.53 29.69
N LEU A 61 -0.90 4.86 29.71
CA LEU A 61 -1.16 5.68 28.52
C LEU A 61 -0.10 5.41 27.44
N ARG A 62 1.18 5.38 27.83
CA ARG A 62 2.29 5.06 26.93
C ARG A 62 2.12 3.68 26.29
N SER A 63 1.80 2.66 27.09
CA SER A 63 1.58 1.29 26.62
C SER A 63 0.43 1.19 25.61
N ILE A 64 -0.69 1.89 25.87
CA ILE A 64 -1.82 1.95 24.94
C ILE A 64 -1.40 2.58 23.61
N LEU A 65 -0.73 3.74 23.67
CA LEU A 65 -0.30 4.47 22.47
C LEU A 65 0.78 3.72 21.68
N ASP A 66 1.71 3.04 22.36
CA ASP A 66 2.71 2.20 21.70
C ASP A 66 2.08 0.99 21.02
N ASN A 67 1.08 0.36 21.63
CA ASN A 67 0.33 -0.73 21.02
C ASN A 67 -0.51 -0.26 19.82
N GLU A 68 -1.12 0.92 19.88
CA GLU A 68 -1.81 1.52 18.74
C GLU A 68 -0.83 1.74 17.57
N LYS A 69 0.34 2.34 17.86
CA LYS A 69 1.38 2.57 16.86
C LYS A 69 1.87 1.26 16.24
N LYS A 70 2.13 0.22 17.05
CA LYS A 70 2.54 -1.10 16.56
C LYS A 70 1.49 -1.70 15.63
N GLN A 71 0.22 -1.71 16.03
CA GLN A 71 -0.87 -2.22 15.19
C GLN A 71 -0.96 -1.47 13.86
N LEU A 72 -0.81 -0.14 13.86
CA LEU A 72 -0.79 0.64 12.63
C LEU A 72 0.42 0.30 11.74
N THR A 73 1.60 0.10 12.32
CA THR A 73 2.80 -0.28 11.55
C THR A 73 2.71 -1.71 11.01
N GLU A 74 2.18 -2.65 11.78
CA GLU A 74 1.97 -4.04 11.36
C GLU A 74 0.93 -4.12 10.24
N ALA A 75 -0.18 -3.40 10.37
CA ALA A 75 -1.20 -3.31 9.32
C ALA A 75 -0.62 -2.69 8.03
N ALA A 76 0.21 -1.65 8.14
CA ALA A 76 0.87 -1.05 6.98
C ALA A 76 1.87 -2.02 6.32
N ALA A 77 2.67 -2.73 7.11
CA ALA A 77 3.60 -3.74 6.62
C ALA A 77 2.86 -4.88 5.92
N ALA A 78 1.81 -5.44 6.53
CA ALA A 78 0.98 -6.49 5.97
C ALA A 78 0.30 -6.06 4.67
N TYR A 79 -0.19 -4.82 4.59
CA TYR A 79 -0.75 -4.28 3.35
C TYR A 79 0.31 -4.16 2.25
N SER A 80 1.51 -3.66 2.58
CA SER A 80 2.61 -3.54 1.62
C SER A 80 3.08 -4.91 1.09
N GLU A 81 3.17 -5.92 1.97
CA GLU A 81 3.60 -7.27 1.60
C GLU A 81 2.54 -7.96 0.73
N GLY A 82 1.25 -7.81 1.08
CA GLY A 82 0.13 -8.29 0.28
C GLY A 82 0.11 -7.65 -1.12
N MET A 83 0.34 -6.34 -1.21
CA MET A 83 0.43 -5.63 -2.48
C MET A 83 1.62 -6.12 -3.32
N GLN A 84 2.81 -6.29 -2.74
CA GLN A 84 3.99 -6.79 -3.44
C GLN A 84 3.80 -8.22 -3.97
N LYS A 85 3.17 -9.10 -3.19
CA LYS A 85 2.83 -10.46 -3.63
C LYS A 85 1.87 -10.45 -4.82
N ASN A 86 0.83 -9.61 -4.78
CA ASN A 86 -0.12 -9.49 -5.88
C ASN A 86 0.54 -8.95 -7.16
N VAL A 87 1.38 -7.91 -7.05
CA VAL A 87 2.13 -7.37 -8.21
C VAL A 87 3.06 -8.43 -8.80
N LYS A 88 3.78 -9.18 -7.95
CA LYS A 88 4.65 -10.27 -8.40
C LYS A 88 3.87 -11.38 -9.11
N ASN A 89 2.72 -11.77 -8.59
CA ASN A 89 1.88 -12.82 -9.20
C ASN A 89 1.36 -12.38 -10.58
N ILE A 90 0.86 -11.15 -10.70
CA ILE A 90 0.43 -10.57 -11.98
C ILE A 90 1.59 -10.56 -12.97
N ALA A 91 2.78 -10.13 -12.55
CA ALA A 91 3.96 -10.08 -13.44
C ALA A 91 4.37 -11.48 -13.94
N VAL A 92 4.25 -12.53 -13.11
CA VAL A 92 4.52 -13.91 -13.53
C VAL A 92 3.49 -14.38 -14.55
N GLU A 93 2.20 -14.10 -14.32
CA GLU A 93 1.11 -14.49 -15.23
C GLU A 93 1.28 -13.85 -16.62
N PHE A 94 1.56 -12.55 -16.68
CA PHE A 94 1.86 -11.86 -17.95
C PHE A 94 3.09 -12.45 -18.66
N ASN A 95 4.12 -12.84 -17.90
CA ASN A 95 5.33 -13.44 -18.49
C ASN A 95 5.04 -14.85 -19.05
N GLU A 96 4.19 -15.64 -18.37
CA GLU A 96 3.76 -16.95 -18.86
C GLU A 96 2.86 -16.86 -20.09
N GLU A 97 1.94 -15.88 -20.14
CA GLU A 97 1.11 -15.64 -21.32
C GLU A 97 1.95 -15.22 -22.52
N ALA A 98 2.87 -14.27 -22.35
CA ALA A 98 3.78 -13.84 -23.41
C ALA A 98 4.66 -15.00 -23.92
N TYR A 99 5.12 -15.88 -23.01
CA TYR A 99 5.86 -17.08 -23.40
C TYR A 99 5.00 -18.07 -24.18
N ARG A 100 3.75 -18.32 -23.73
CA ARG A 100 2.79 -19.20 -24.41
C ARG A 100 2.39 -18.67 -25.79
N GLU A 101 2.26 -17.36 -25.94
CA GLU A 101 1.96 -16.71 -27.21
C GLU A 101 3.14 -16.85 -28.19
N LYS A 102 4.38 -16.53 -27.75
CA LYS A 102 5.59 -16.72 -28.57
C LYS A 102 5.76 -18.16 -29.02
N LYS A 103 5.49 -19.13 -28.14
CA LYS A 103 5.54 -20.56 -28.48
C LYS A 103 4.52 -20.93 -29.56
N ARG A 104 3.28 -20.43 -29.44
CA ARG A 104 2.21 -20.66 -30.45
C ARG A 104 2.57 -20.05 -31.80
N ALA A 105 3.05 -18.81 -31.81
CA ALA A 105 3.48 -18.12 -33.02
C ALA A 105 4.62 -18.87 -33.74
N ARG A 106 5.59 -19.42 -33.00
CA ARG A 106 6.66 -20.23 -33.59
C ARG A 106 6.15 -21.52 -34.23
N LEU A 107 5.25 -22.22 -33.54
CA LEU A 107 4.68 -23.46 -34.04
C LEU A 107 3.85 -23.24 -35.32
N GLU A 108 3.11 -22.14 -35.37
CA GLU A 108 2.29 -21.78 -36.53
C GLU A 108 3.16 -21.34 -37.71
N ALA A 109 4.24 -20.59 -37.45
CA ALA A 109 5.23 -20.23 -38.47
C ALA A 109 5.96 -21.47 -39.03
N GLU A 110 6.34 -22.44 -38.18
CA GLU A 110 6.93 -23.71 -38.60
C GLU A 110 5.96 -24.49 -39.51
N ARG A 111 4.67 -24.58 -39.13
CA ARG A 111 3.64 -25.25 -39.94
C ARG A 111 3.42 -24.58 -41.30
N MET A 112 3.36 -23.24 -41.33
CA MET A 112 3.20 -22.49 -42.58
C MET A 112 4.43 -22.63 -43.49
N ALA A 113 5.63 -22.66 -42.93
CA ALA A 113 6.86 -22.87 -43.70
C ALA A 113 6.89 -24.27 -44.34
N GLU A 114 6.51 -25.31 -43.59
CA GLU A 114 6.44 -26.69 -44.09
C GLU A 114 5.38 -26.86 -45.20
N GLU A 115 4.20 -26.25 -45.03
CA GLU A 115 3.16 -26.23 -46.08
C GLU A 115 3.63 -25.50 -47.35
N GLN A 116 4.32 -24.37 -47.19
CA GLN A 116 4.85 -23.60 -48.31
C GLN A 116 5.99 -24.33 -49.02
N GLU A 117 6.89 -24.98 -48.28
CA GLU A 117 7.98 -25.80 -48.85
C GLU A 117 7.41 -26.97 -49.65
N SER A 118 6.44 -27.71 -49.08
CA SER A 118 5.77 -28.80 -49.79
C SER A 118 5.04 -28.33 -51.06
N ALA A 119 4.36 -27.17 -51.01
CA ALA A 119 3.71 -26.59 -52.18
C ALA A 119 4.73 -26.16 -53.27
N ASN A 120 5.87 -25.58 -52.87
CA ASN A 120 6.92 -25.17 -53.77
C ASN A 120 7.62 -26.38 -54.43
N GLU A 121 7.89 -27.44 -53.66
CA GLU A 121 8.42 -28.70 -54.17
C GLU A 121 7.48 -29.34 -55.19
N ALA A 122 6.18 -29.42 -54.88
CA ALA A 122 5.17 -29.95 -55.79
C ALA A 122 5.10 -29.14 -57.10
N ALA A 123 5.13 -27.81 -57.03
CA ALA A 123 5.13 -26.94 -58.21
C ALA A 123 6.41 -27.11 -59.06
N THR A 124 7.56 -27.26 -58.41
CA THR A 124 8.84 -27.46 -59.11
C THR A 124 8.88 -28.81 -59.84
N LEU A 125 8.33 -29.86 -59.23
CA LEU A 125 8.21 -31.19 -59.85
C LEU A 125 7.29 -31.16 -61.08
N GLU A 126 6.15 -30.45 -60.98
CA GLU A 126 5.21 -30.30 -62.10
C GLU A 126 5.84 -29.55 -63.29
N GLU A 127 6.70 -28.56 -63.03
CA GLU A 127 7.39 -27.79 -64.06
C GLU A 127 8.49 -28.62 -64.75
N ILE A 128 9.20 -29.48 -64.01
CA ILE A 128 10.19 -30.41 -64.56
C ILE A 128 9.52 -31.49 -65.44
N GLU A 129 8.34 -31.98 -65.06
CA GLU A 129 7.62 -33.00 -65.83
C GLU A 129 7.06 -32.49 -67.17
N LYS A 130 6.93 -31.17 -67.34
CA LYS A 130 6.45 -30.52 -68.58
C LYS A 130 7.56 -30.18 -69.59
N LEU A 131 8.84 -30.37 -69.23
CA LEU A 131 10.02 -30.13 -70.08
C LEU A 131 10.49 -31.41 -70.78
#